data_AF-A0A3Q3VZQ2-F1
#
_entry.id   AF-A0A3Q3VZQ2-F1
#
_cell.length_a   1.000
_cell.length_b   1.000
_cell.length_c   1.000
_cell.angle_alpha   90.00
_cell.angle_beta   90.00
_cell.angle_gamma   90.00
#
_symmetry.space_group_name_H-M   'P 1'
#
loop_
_entity.id
_entity.type
_entity.pdbx_description
1 polymer ?
#
loop_
_entity_poly.entity_id
_entity_poly.type
_entity_poly.pdbx_seq_one_letter_code
_entity_poly.pdbx_strand_id
1 'polypeptide(L)'
;MPITLLWAVDVYGRVYSLSTAGQRWERADDMLLELKRISAGKGRCWGIGCDHHVYLNMMPSETPIRYREETYENQRWNPVDSFTDTLLPTDRWPWSDVTGMNPQPLHSFELPSRSWEWEGDWYVDQSCGGEPSQTGGWEYAVDFPANFSPDKKWNSCVRRRRWIRYRRYIAQGTWAKVSTPSSQRMKPLLPLCDISCGGWEMSDQSGRYPYLWGVSQQGQVWFREGIHPRVPEGSSWEEVEVPREVVQLAAGPSDLLWALLWDGNLLVRTGLSLDSPTGTSWVEVESPGMEVEGLHVAVGVSVVWVVTKDFKVWFRRGVNSHNPCGSGWISIGGEMLMVNVGLNDQVWAVGEDRGLYFRMGVTPSEPSGNGWIPVSAQWGNSRELVLPRCV
;
A
#
# COMPACT_ATOMS: atom_id res chain seq x y z
N MET A 1 -19.90 13.64 -5.95
CA MET A 1 -18.99 12.86 -5.08
C MET A 1 -17.96 12.17 -5.96
N PRO A 2 -16.70 12.00 -5.54
CA PRO A 2 -15.76 11.19 -6.28
C PRO A 2 -16.29 9.75 -6.40
N ILE A 3 -16.07 9.12 -7.56
CA ILE A 3 -16.47 7.74 -7.80
C ILE A 3 -15.61 6.82 -6.94
N THR A 4 -16.25 5.87 -6.28
CA THR A 4 -15.62 4.82 -5.47
C THR A 4 -16.05 3.45 -5.97
N LEU A 5 -15.24 2.43 -5.68
CA LEU A 5 -15.51 1.06 -6.12
C LEU A 5 -15.74 0.15 -4.92
N LEU A 6 -16.78 -0.67 -5.00
CA LEU A 6 -16.89 -1.91 -4.23
C LEU A 6 -16.16 -3.01 -5.01
N TRP A 7 -15.34 -3.79 -4.33
CA TRP A 7 -14.59 -4.88 -4.94
C TRP A 7 -15.10 -6.23 -4.42
N ALA A 8 -15.13 -7.23 -5.29
CA ALA A 8 -15.49 -8.59 -4.94
C ALA A 8 -14.61 -9.59 -5.67
N VAL A 9 -14.43 -10.75 -5.06
CA VAL A 9 -13.78 -11.91 -5.65
C VAL A 9 -14.70 -13.10 -5.47
N ASP A 10 -14.93 -13.85 -6.54
CA ASP A 10 -15.72 -15.08 -6.45
C ASP A 10 -14.90 -16.32 -6.08
N VAL A 11 -15.60 -17.45 -5.96
CA VAL A 11 -15.00 -18.75 -5.60
C VAL A 11 -13.97 -19.27 -6.60
N TYR A 12 -13.91 -18.71 -7.81
CA TYR A 12 -12.92 -19.06 -8.85
C TYR A 12 -11.77 -18.05 -8.90
N GLY A 13 -11.74 -17.07 -7.99
CA GLY A 13 -10.73 -16.03 -7.94
C GLY A 13 -10.92 -14.91 -8.95
N ARG A 14 -12.07 -14.85 -9.64
CA ARG A 14 -12.34 -13.77 -10.61
C ARG A 14 -12.68 -12.49 -9.86
N VAL A 15 -12.07 -11.39 -10.31
CA VAL A 15 -12.17 -10.09 -9.65
C VAL A 15 -13.23 -9.23 -10.31
N TYR A 16 -14.06 -8.60 -9.48
CA TYR A 16 -15.15 -7.72 -9.89
C TYR A 16 -15.09 -6.39 -9.18
N SER A 17 -15.54 -5.34 -9.87
CA SER A 17 -15.76 -4.02 -9.30
C SER A 17 -17.16 -3.52 -9.61
N LEU A 18 -17.79 -2.85 -8.63
CA LEU A 18 -19.05 -2.13 -8.77
C LEU A 18 -18.81 -0.67 -8.41
N SER A 19 -18.96 0.20 -9.40
CA SER A 19 -18.83 1.65 -9.22
C SER A 19 -20.04 2.23 -8.50
N THR A 20 -19.83 3.21 -7.61
CA THR A 20 -20.92 3.98 -6.99
C THR A 20 -21.69 4.85 -7.99
N ALA A 21 -21.14 5.07 -9.19
CA ALA A 21 -21.86 5.69 -10.30
C ALA A 21 -22.53 4.66 -11.23
N GLY A 22 -22.26 3.36 -11.02
CA GLY A 22 -22.77 2.26 -11.84
C GLY A 22 -23.85 1.44 -11.12
N GLN A 23 -24.44 0.51 -11.86
CA GLN A 23 -25.42 -0.47 -11.35
C GLN A 23 -25.07 -1.90 -11.74
N ARG A 24 -23.87 -2.11 -12.29
CA ARG A 24 -23.41 -3.39 -12.81
C ARG A 24 -22.05 -3.73 -12.26
N TRP A 25 -21.86 -5.01 -11.98
CA TRP A 25 -20.53 -5.55 -11.73
C TRP A 25 -19.77 -5.66 -13.04
N GLU A 26 -18.56 -5.12 -13.04
CA GLU A 26 -17.61 -5.22 -14.15
C GLU A 26 -16.48 -6.17 -13.74
N ARG A 27 -16.12 -7.10 -14.63
CA ARG A 27 -14.96 -7.99 -14.41
C ARG A 27 -13.68 -7.21 -14.69
N ALA A 28 -12.63 -7.47 -13.92
CA ALA A 28 -11.29 -7.02 -14.28
C ALA A 28 -10.89 -7.53 -15.68
N ASP A 29 -10.22 -6.68 -16.46
CA ASP A 29 -9.84 -6.96 -17.84
C ASP A 29 -8.87 -8.14 -17.98
N ASP A 30 -8.03 -8.37 -16.97
CA ASP A 30 -7.12 -9.51 -16.96
C ASP A 30 -7.89 -10.81 -16.64
N MET A 31 -8.22 -11.54 -17.70
CA MET A 31 -8.97 -12.79 -17.62
C MET A 31 -8.18 -13.94 -17.00
N LEU A 32 -6.85 -13.84 -16.92
CA LEU A 32 -5.95 -14.85 -16.36
C LEU A 32 -5.64 -14.59 -14.88
N LEU A 33 -5.92 -13.38 -14.38
CA LEU A 33 -5.71 -13.05 -12.98
C LEU A 33 -6.74 -13.75 -12.10
N GLU A 34 -6.23 -14.55 -11.17
CA GLU A 34 -7.01 -15.20 -10.13
C GLU A 34 -6.51 -14.72 -8.76
N LEU A 35 -7.38 -14.07 -7.98
CA LEU A 35 -7.07 -13.60 -6.63
C LEU A 35 -7.76 -14.48 -5.59
N LYS A 36 -7.09 -14.75 -4.48
CA LYS A 36 -7.64 -15.46 -3.31
C LYS A 36 -8.33 -14.50 -2.34
N ARG A 37 -7.77 -13.30 -2.21
CA ARG A 37 -8.16 -12.25 -1.25
C ARG A 37 -7.90 -10.89 -1.85
N ILE A 38 -8.72 -9.93 -1.45
CA ILE A 38 -8.58 -8.51 -1.80
C ILE A 38 -8.78 -7.65 -0.55
N SER A 39 -8.11 -6.51 -0.53
CA SER A 39 -8.30 -5.47 0.47
C SER A 39 -8.37 -4.12 -0.21
N ALA A 40 -9.54 -3.50 -0.14
CA ALA A 40 -9.80 -2.21 -0.76
C ALA A 40 -9.43 -1.06 0.18
N GLY A 41 -8.81 -0.02 -0.36
CA GLY A 41 -8.48 1.21 0.35
C GLY A 41 -8.82 2.44 -0.49
N LYS A 42 -8.54 3.63 0.05
CA LYS A 42 -8.85 4.89 -0.66
C LYS A 42 -8.02 5.01 -1.95
N GLY A 43 -8.71 4.89 -3.09
CA GLY A 43 -8.12 5.03 -4.42
C GLY A 43 -7.26 3.86 -4.89
N ARG A 44 -7.31 2.71 -4.21
CA ARG A 44 -6.53 1.52 -4.58
C ARG A 44 -7.14 0.23 -4.03
N CYS A 45 -6.75 -0.90 -4.60
CA CYS A 45 -7.08 -2.23 -4.09
C CYS A 45 -5.83 -3.12 -4.13
N TRP A 46 -5.59 -3.85 -3.05
CA TRP A 46 -4.55 -4.86 -2.97
C TRP A 46 -5.16 -6.25 -3.06
N GLY A 47 -4.40 -7.22 -3.53
CA GLY A 47 -4.85 -8.60 -3.56
C GLY A 47 -3.73 -9.61 -3.48
N ILE A 48 -4.07 -10.82 -3.06
CA ILE A 48 -3.17 -11.97 -3.07
C ILE A 48 -3.61 -12.88 -4.21
N GLY A 49 -2.69 -13.16 -5.13
CA GLY A 49 -2.93 -14.08 -6.25
C GLY A 49 -2.97 -15.54 -5.84
N CYS A 50 -3.62 -16.37 -6.66
CA CYS A 50 -3.52 -17.81 -6.56
C CYS A 50 -2.07 -18.31 -6.70
N ASP A 51 -1.25 -17.56 -7.43
CA ASP A 51 0.20 -17.72 -7.59
C ASP A 51 1.03 -17.24 -6.37
N HIS A 52 0.39 -16.87 -5.25
CA HIS A 52 1.01 -16.39 -4.02
C HIS A 52 1.70 -15.03 -4.10
N HIS A 53 1.53 -14.28 -5.19
CA HIS A 53 2.09 -12.94 -5.30
C HIS A 53 1.08 -11.88 -4.87
N VAL A 54 1.60 -10.70 -4.49
CA VAL A 54 0.77 -9.54 -4.17
C VAL A 54 0.55 -8.73 -5.42
N TYR A 55 -0.69 -8.28 -5.62
CA TYR A 55 -1.10 -7.44 -6.73
C TYR A 55 -1.66 -6.12 -6.20
N LEU A 56 -1.44 -5.05 -6.96
CA LEU A 56 -1.92 -3.71 -6.68
C LEU A 56 -2.71 -3.19 -7.88
N ASN A 57 -3.94 -2.74 -7.63
CA ASN A 57 -4.72 -1.95 -8.57
C ASN A 57 -4.85 -0.52 -8.05
N MET A 58 -4.25 0.43 -8.76
CA MET A 58 -4.38 1.86 -8.48
C MET A 58 -5.51 2.42 -9.32
N MET A 59 -6.44 3.17 -8.71
CA MET A 59 -7.49 3.86 -9.47
C MET A 59 -6.86 4.81 -10.51
N PRO A 60 -7.43 4.92 -11.72
CA PRO A 60 -6.95 5.88 -12.73
C PRO A 60 -6.92 7.31 -12.20
N SER A 61 -5.85 8.04 -12.49
CA SER A 61 -5.70 9.46 -12.14
C SER A 61 -5.12 10.24 -13.32
N GLU A 62 -5.53 11.50 -13.49
CA GLU A 62 -4.94 12.39 -14.49
C GLU A 62 -3.49 12.74 -14.17
N THR A 63 -3.10 12.68 -12.90
CA THR A 63 -1.74 12.98 -12.46
C THR A 63 -0.86 11.74 -12.61
N PRO A 64 0.16 11.76 -13.48
CA PRO A 64 1.07 10.63 -13.63
C PRO A 64 1.91 10.47 -12.37
N ILE A 65 2.11 9.22 -11.95
CA ILE A 65 3.02 8.89 -10.86
C ILE A 65 4.44 8.82 -11.45
N ARG A 66 5.29 9.75 -11.02
CA ARG A 66 6.69 9.84 -11.45
C ARG A 66 7.62 9.71 -10.25
N TYR A 67 8.72 8.99 -10.46
CA TYR A 67 9.81 8.89 -9.50
C TYR A 67 11.10 9.38 -10.16
N ARG A 68 11.88 10.14 -9.39
CA ARG A 68 13.13 10.73 -9.84
C ARG A 68 14.29 9.91 -9.31
N GLU A 69 15.02 9.27 -10.21
CA GLU A 69 16.31 8.67 -9.91
C GLU A 69 17.39 9.74 -10.04
N GLU A 70 18.40 9.68 -9.18
CA GLU A 70 19.54 10.59 -9.24
C GLU A 70 20.85 9.86 -8.92
N THR A 71 21.93 10.29 -9.55
CA THR A 71 23.30 9.86 -9.27
C THR A 71 24.27 11.02 -9.47
N TYR A 72 25.47 10.89 -8.91
CA TYR A 72 26.51 11.91 -8.95
C TYR A 72 27.73 11.40 -9.68
N GLU A 73 28.10 12.09 -10.74
CA GLU A 73 29.39 11.93 -11.41
C GLU A 73 30.44 12.73 -10.66
N ASN A 74 31.53 12.10 -10.24
CA ASN A 74 32.58 12.69 -9.42
C ASN A 74 33.91 12.71 -10.17
N GLN A 75 34.62 13.84 -10.09
CA GLN A 75 35.92 14.01 -10.73
C GLN A 75 36.90 14.76 -9.84
N ARG A 76 38.19 14.43 -9.96
CA ARG A 76 39.28 15.08 -9.23
C ARG A 76 40.19 15.83 -10.20
N TRP A 77 40.64 17.00 -9.78
CA TRP A 77 41.63 17.79 -10.50
C TRP A 77 43.02 17.17 -10.33
N ASN A 78 43.73 17.00 -11.44
CA ASN A 78 45.15 16.71 -11.47
C ASN A 78 45.91 17.78 -12.30
N PRO A 79 47.23 17.93 -12.11
CA PRO A 79 48.01 18.91 -12.86
C PRO A 79 48.18 18.61 -14.36
N VAL A 80 47.93 17.37 -14.79
CA VAL A 80 48.24 16.91 -16.16
C VAL A 80 47.01 17.00 -17.07
N ASP A 81 45.86 16.53 -16.60
CA ASP A 81 44.63 16.33 -17.37
C ASP A 81 43.46 17.20 -16.86
N SER A 82 43.72 18.12 -15.91
CA SER A 82 42.68 18.90 -15.23
C SER A 82 41.71 17.98 -14.48
N PHE A 83 40.40 18.20 -14.54
CA PHE A 83 39.42 17.32 -13.88
C PHE A 83 39.23 16.01 -14.64
N THR A 84 39.46 14.89 -13.96
CA THR A 84 39.42 13.52 -14.50
C THR A 84 38.57 12.59 -13.64
N ASP A 85 38.14 11.47 -14.21
CA ASP A 85 37.46 10.36 -13.54
C ASP A 85 38.41 9.40 -12.79
N THR A 86 39.72 9.61 -12.91
CA THR A 86 40.75 8.90 -12.14
C THR A 86 40.82 9.48 -10.73
N LEU A 87 40.17 8.81 -9.78
CA LEU A 87 40.08 9.20 -8.38
C LEU A 87 41.13 8.50 -7.51
N LEU A 88 41.45 9.08 -6.35
CA LEU A 88 42.34 8.46 -5.37
C LEU A 88 41.63 7.29 -4.66
N PRO A 89 42.36 6.30 -4.12
CA PRO A 89 41.73 5.17 -3.41
C PRO A 89 40.87 5.58 -2.20
N THR A 90 41.11 6.75 -1.62
CA THR A 90 40.36 7.30 -0.48
C THR A 90 39.19 8.19 -0.91
N ASP A 91 39.02 8.42 -2.21
CA ASP A 91 37.94 9.24 -2.74
C ASP A 91 36.62 8.47 -2.79
N ARG A 92 35.56 9.22 -3.08
CA ARG A 92 34.27 8.67 -3.49
C ARG A 92 34.40 7.88 -4.79
N TRP A 93 33.36 7.11 -5.12
CA TRP A 93 33.26 6.44 -6.41
C TRP A 93 33.09 7.44 -7.58
N PRO A 94 33.58 7.14 -8.80
CA PRO A 94 33.36 7.99 -9.98
C PRO A 94 31.89 8.26 -10.27
N TRP A 95 31.02 7.29 -9.95
CA TRP A 95 29.58 7.43 -9.94
C TRP A 95 29.04 6.98 -8.59
N SER A 96 28.33 7.86 -7.89
CA SER A 96 27.90 7.57 -6.52
C SER A 96 26.52 8.12 -6.18
N ASP A 97 26.00 7.64 -5.07
CA ASP A 97 24.92 8.33 -4.36
C ASP A 97 25.38 9.70 -3.83
N VAL A 98 24.44 10.46 -3.25
CA VAL A 98 24.72 11.79 -2.67
C VAL A 98 25.79 11.72 -1.56
N THR A 99 25.84 10.60 -0.82
CA THR A 99 26.80 10.37 0.27
C THR A 99 28.20 10.02 -0.21
N GLY A 100 28.34 9.59 -1.48
CA GLY A 100 29.61 9.19 -2.07
C GLY A 100 30.09 7.80 -1.68
N MET A 101 29.37 7.13 -0.77
CA MET A 101 29.78 5.86 -0.18
C MET A 101 29.38 4.68 -1.05
N ASN A 102 28.28 4.82 -1.80
CA ASN A 102 27.73 3.73 -2.60
C ASN A 102 27.95 3.98 -4.09
N PRO A 103 28.56 3.03 -4.84
CA PRO A 103 28.71 3.17 -6.28
C PRO A 103 27.35 3.05 -6.98
N GLN A 104 27.04 4.00 -7.87
CA GLN A 104 25.76 4.05 -8.61
C GLN A 104 25.99 4.47 -10.07
N PRO A 105 26.67 3.65 -10.89
CA PRO A 105 26.84 3.96 -12.31
C PRO A 105 25.50 4.01 -13.04
N LEU A 106 25.39 4.84 -14.08
CA LEU A 106 24.12 5.08 -14.80
C LEU A 106 23.39 3.81 -15.28
N HIS A 107 24.15 2.76 -15.63
CA HIS A 107 23.63 1.48 -16.12
C HIS A 107 23.21 0.51 -15.00
N SER A 108 23.49 0.82 -13.73
CA SER A 108 23.08 -0.03 -12.59
C SER A 108 21.64 0.18 -12.13
N PHE A 109 20.97 1.22 -12.64
CA PHE A 109 19.60 1.53 -12.27
C PHE A 109 18.62 0.65 -13.04
N GLU A 110 17.88 -0.18 -12.31
CA GLU A 110 16.83 -1.03 -12.83
C GLU A 110 15.44 -0.54 -12.40
N LEU A 111 14.44 -0.81 -13.23
CA LEU A 111 13.06 -0.54 -12.87
C LEU A 111 12.61 -1.56 -11.81
N PRO A 112 11.85 -1.14 -10.78
CA PRO A 112 11.54 -2.00 -9.64
C PRO A 112 10.53 -3.09 -10.00
N SER A 113 9.70 -2.85 -11.01
CA SER A 113 8.74 -3.82 -11.54
C SER A 113 8.41 -3.51 -13.00
N ARG A 114 7.68 -4.41 -13.66
CA ARG A 114 7.14 -4.20 -15.02
C ARG A 114 6.05 -3.12 -15.07
N SER A 115 5.60 -2.65 -13.91
CA SER A 115 4.62 -1.56 -13.76
C SER A 115 5.25 -0.18 -13.94
N TRP A 116 6.55 -0.12 -14.22
CA TRP A 116 7.29 1.12 -14.46
C TRP A 116 7.93 1.13 -15.84
N GLU A 117 8.14 2.31 -16.37
CA GLU A 117 8.94 2.56 -17.56
C GLU A 117 9.84 3.78 -17.36
N TRP A 118 10.92 3.88 -18.13
CA TRP A 118 11.77 5.08 -18.15
C TRP A 118 11.12 6.17 -18.99
N GLU A 119 11.02 7.38 -18.42
CA GLU A 119 10.57 8.59 -19.10
C GLU A 119 11.79 9.32 -19.69
N GLY A 120 12.42 8.70 -20.69
CA GLY A 120 13.63 9.22 -21.36
C GLY A 120 14.95 8.70 -20.80
N ASP A 121 16.05 9.29 -21.26
CA ASP A 121 17.41 8.98 -20.82
C ASP A 121 17.90 9.94 -19.73
N TRP A 122 19.05 9.59 -19.14
CA TRP A 122 19.72 10.41 -18.14
C TRP A 122 20.07 11.79 -18.69
N TYR A 123 19.83 12.83 -17.89
CA TYR A 123 20.23 14.19 -18.21
C TYR A 123 20.81 14.92 -17.00
N VAL A 124 21.63 15.92 -17.28
CA VAL A 124 22.28 16.72 -16.25
C VAL A 124 21.27 17.66 -15.62
N ASP A 125 21.22 17.68 -14.29
CA ASP A 125 20.39 18.63 -13.57
C ASP A 125 21.02 20.03 -13.57
N GLN A 126 20.33 20.97 -14.22
CA GLN A 126 20.75 22.36 -14.31
C GLN A 126 20.22 23.23 -13.16
N SER A 127 19.43 22.68 -12.23
CA SER A 127 18.91 23.42 -11.06
C SER A 127 19.93 23.53 -9.91
N CYS A 128 21.00 22.75 -9.95
CA CYS A 128 22.12 22.81 -9.01
C CYS A 128 23.08 23.96 -9.35
N GLY A 129 22.67 25.18 -8.96
CA GLY A 129 23.55 26.34 -8.84
C GLY A 129 23.56 27.30 -10.03
N GLY A 130 23.58 28.61 -9.71
CA GLY A 130 23.85 29.70 -10.64
C GLY A 130 22.95 29.78 -11.88
N GLU A 131 23.31 30.65 -12.82
CA GLU A 131 22.65 30.65 -14.13
C GLU A 131 22.98 29.34 -14.89
N PRO A 132 21.97 28.59 -15.36
CA PRO A 132 22.09 27.24 -15.95
C PRO A 132 23.11 27.06 -17.08
N SER A 133 23.54 28.14 -17.72
CA SER A 133 24.29 28.11 -18.99
C SER A 133 25.81 28.03 -18.83
N GLN A 134 26.39 28.35 -17.67
CA GLN A 134 27.84 28.59 -17.58
C GLN A 134 28.68 27.42 -17.05
N THR A 135 28.11 26.56 -16.18
CA THR A 135 28.88 25.50 -15.50
C THR A 135 28.63 24.09 -16.03
N GLY A 136 27.62 23.91 -16.89
CA GLY A 136 27.24 22.58 -17.40
C GLY A 136 26.81 21.61 -16.29
N GLY A 137 26.29 22.13 -15.18
CA GLY A 137 25.83 21.37 -14.01
C GLY A 137 26.94 20.89 -13.06
N TRP A 138 28.18 21.36 -13.26
CA TRP A 138 29.28 21.06 -12.34
C TRP A 138 29.23 21.93 -11.09
N GLU A 139 29.35 21.30 -9.93
CA GLU A 139 29.63 21.95 -8.65
C GLU A 139 31.05 21.60 -8.21
N TYR A 140 31.73 22.52 -7.53
CA TYR A 140 33.15 22.44 -7.17
C TYR A 140 33.35 22.51 -5.66
N ALA A 141 34.36 21.80 -5.14
CA ALA A 141 34.75 21.86 -3.73
C ALA A 141 36.27 21.73 -3.58
N VAL A 142 36.77 22.07 -2.39
CA VAL A 142 38.19 21.88 -2.03
C VAL A 142 38.54 20.40 -1.85
N ASP A 143 37.58 19.58 -1.43
CA ASP A 143 37.66 18.12 -1.35
C ASP A 143 36.24 17.52 -1.25
N PHE A 144 36.09 16.21 -1.42
CA PHE A 144 34.76 15.55 -1.45
C PHE A 144 33.89 15.71 -0.19
N PRO A 145 34.45 15.74 1.03
CA PRO A 145 33.65 15.97 2.24
C PRO A 145 33.21 17.44 2.43
N ALA A 146 33.76 18.37 1.65
CA ALA A 146 33.48 19.79 1.79
C ALA A 146 32.18 20.21 1.07
N ASN A 147 31.73 21.43 1.34
CA ASN A 147 30.57 22.00 0.66
C ASN A 147 30.89 22.33 -0.79
N PHE A 148 30.00 21.88 -1.68
CA PHE A 148 30.07 22.16 -3.11
C PHE A 148 29.43 23.51 -3.45
N SER A 149 30.04 24.26 -4.37
CA SER A 149 29.53 25.53 -4.89
C SER A 149 29.56 25.55 -6.42
N PRO A 150 28.64 26.27 -7.09
CA PRO A 150 28.64 26.37 -8.55
C PRO A 150 29.91 27.04 -9.09
N ASP A 151 30.47 27.99 -8.35
CA ASP A 151 31.65 28.73 -8.79
C ASP A 151 32.93 27.92 -8.57
N LYS A 152 33.70 27.74 -9.65
CA LYS A 152 35.05 27.19 -9.58
C LYS A 152 35.98 28.19 -8.91
N LYS A 153 36.60 27.80 -7.80
CA LYS A 153 37.59 28.59 -7.06
C LYS A 153 39.00 28.08 -7.38
N TRP A 154 40.00 28.90 -7.06
CA TRP A 154 41.42 28.53 -7.30
C TRP A 154 41.86 27.28 -6.54
N ASN A 155 41.21 26.99 -5.41
CA ASN A 155 41.45 25.81 -4.56
C ASN A 155 40.43 24.69 -4.79
N SER A 156 39.66 24.72 -5.88
CA SER A 156 38.72 23.64 -6.22
C SER A 156 39.46 22.41 -6.74
N CYS A 157 39.63 21.40 -5.90
CA CYS A 157 40.34 20.16 -6.24
C CYS A 157 39.41 19.03 -6.67
N VAL A 158 38.11 19.13 -6.40
CA VAL A 158 37.11 18.14 -6.83
C VAL A 158 35.90 18.83 -7.43
N ARG A 159 35.19 18.10 -8.29
CA ARG A 159 33.89 18.52 -8.81
C ARG A 159 32.91 17.35 -8.87
N ARG A 160 31.63 17.66 -8.80
CA ARG A 160 30.56 16.68 -8.99
C ARG A 160 29.47 17.23 -9.91
N ARG A 161 28.75 16.35 -10.59
CA ARG A 161 27.62 16.69 -11.45
C ARG A 161 26.45 15.76 -11.17
N ARG A 162 25.28 16.33 -10.90
CA ARG A 162 24.05 15.57 -10.64
C ARG A 162 23.39 15.17 -11.96
N TRP A 163 23.17 13.87 -12.13
CA TRP A 163 22.42 13.29 -13.23
C TRP A 163 21.09 12.79 -12.71
N ILE A 164 20.03 13.03 -13.49
CA ILE A 164 18.67 12.68 -13.15
C ILE A 164 18.03 11.90 -14.29
N ARG A 165 17.20 10.92 -13.92
CA ARG A 165 16.31 10.21 -14.84
C ARG A 165 14.97 9.98 -14.18
N TYR A 166 13.88 10.06 -14.94
CA TYR A 166 12.55 9.80 -14.42
C TYR A 166 12.06 8.43 -14.84
N ARG A 167 11.39 7.74 -13.92
CA ARG A 167 10.55 6.58 -14.21
C ARG A 167 9.09 6.92 -13.94
N ARG A 168 8.20 6.38 -14.77
CA ARG A 168 6.76 6.60 -14.73
C ARG A 168 6.05 5.29 -14.44
N TYR A 169 5.07 5.33 -13.53
CA TYR A 169 4.21 4.18 -13.25
C TYR A 169 3.11 4.08 -14.33
N ILE A 170 2.96 2.90 -14.92
CA ILE A 170 2.10 2.68 -16.10
C ILE A 170 0.89 1.77 -15.83
N ALA A 171 0.84 1.11 -14.68
CA ALA A 171 -0.23 0.15 -14.36
C ALA A 171 -1.39 0.77 -13.56
N GLN A 172 -1.77 2.02 -13.86
CA GLN A 172 -3.00 2.58 -13.30
C GLN A 172 -4.23 1.97 -14.00
N GLY A 173 -5.29 1.71 -13.25
CA GLY A 173 -6.52 1.07 -13.73
C GLY A 173 -6.41 -0.43 -14.00
N THR A 174 -5.25 -1.04 -13.76
CA THR A 174 -5.00 -2.47 -13.98
C THR A 174 -4.35 -3.10 -12.77
N TRP A 175 -4.43 -4.42 -12.66
CA TRP A 175 -3.77 -5.17 -11.60
C TRP A 175 -2.31 -5.38 -11.95
N ALA A 176 -1.42 -4.75 -11.19
CA ALA A 176 0.03 -4.89 -11.29
C ALA A 176 0.57 -5.88 -10.28
N LYS A 177 1.42 -6.80 -10.72
CA LYS A 177 2.17 -7.69 -9.83
C LYS A 177 3.25 -6.89 -9.11
N VAL A 178 3.22 -6.91 -7.78
CA VAL A 178 4.21 -6.24 -6.93
C VAL A 178 5.46 -7.09 -6.87
N SER A 179 6.59 -6.52 -7.25
CA SER A 179 7.89 -7.18 -7.11
C SER A 179 8.25 -7.29 -5.62
N THR A 180 8.54 -8.50 -5.16
CA THR A 180 9.28 -8.71 -3.91
C THR A 180 10.77 -8.58 -4.21
N PRO A 181 11.52 -7.69 -3.53
CA PRO A 181 12.95 -7.59 -3.74
C PRO A 181 13.61 -8.95 -3.46
N SER A 182 14.36 -9.48 -4.43
CA SER A 182 15.20 -10.67 -4.26
C SER A 182 16.46 -10.36 -3.45
N SER A 183 16.35 -9.59 -2.37
CA SER A 183 17.50 -9.27 -1.53
C SER A 183 17.87 -10.51 -0.74
N GLN A 184 19.03 -11.09 -1.03
CA GLN A 184 19.57 -12.32 -0.41
C GLN A 184 19.76 -12.22 1.12
N ARG A 185 19.53 -11.05 1.74
CA ARG A 185 19.79 -10.79 3.16
C ARG A 185 18.55 -10.76 4.05
N MET A 186 17.35 -10.87 3.50
CA MET A 186 16.12 -10.87 4.32
C MET A 186 15.54 -12.28 4.41
N LYS A 187 14.96 -12.62 5.57
CA LYS A 187 14.21 -13.85 5.78
C LYS A 187 13.20 -14.00 4.62
N PRO A 188 13.17 -15.14 3.92
CA PRO A 188 12.27 -15.30 2.79
C PRO A 188 10.83 -15.19 3.29
N LEU A 189 10.08 -14.25 2.70
CA LEU A 189 8.66 -14.08 2.98
C LEU A 189 7.92 -15.34 2.53
N LEU A 190 7.28 -16.01 3.48
CA LEU A 190 6.40 -17.13 3.16
C LEU A 190 5.15 -16.63 2.43
N PRO A 191 4.52 -17.49 1.61
CA PRO A 191 3.29 -17.13 0.92
C PRO A 191 2.25 -16.52 1.87
N LEU A 192 1.70 -15.37 1.48
CA LEU A 192 0.63 -14.72 2.24
C LEU A 192 -0.70 -15.46 2.02
N CYS A 193 -1.50 -15.57 3.08
CA CYS A 193 -2.86 -16.09 3.05
C CYS A 193 -3.92 -15.01 3.32
N ASP A 194 -3.54 -13.89 3.96
CA ASP A 194 -4.42 -12.76 4.20
C ASP A 194 -3.69 -11.41 4.02
N ILE A 195 -4.43 -10.38 3.65
CA ILE A 195 -3.90 -9.03 3.42
C ILE A 195 -4.93 -7.99 3.85
N SER A 196 -4.50 -6.95 4.55
CA SER A 196 -5.36 -5.83 4.93
C SER A 196 -4.65 -4.50 4.75
N CYS A 197 -5.25 -3.60 3.96
CA CYS A 197 -4.82 -2.21 3.89
C CYS A 197 -5.65 -1.34 4.85
N GLY A 198 -5.05 -0.29 5.40
CA GLY A 198 -5.67 0.61 6.38
C GLY A 198 -4.92 1.95 6.49
N GLY A 199 -5.25 2.76 7.50
CA GLY A 199 -4.46 3.94 7.88
C GLY A 199 -4.53 5.15 6.94
N TRP A 200 -5.43 5.19 5.97
CA TRP A 200 -5.55 6.32 5.02
C TRP A 200 -6.28 7.56 5.58
N GLU A 201 -6.82 7.50 6.80
CA GLU A 201 -7.44 8.63 7.52
C GLU A 201 -6.60 9.10 8.73
N MET A 202 -5.43 8.50 8.95
CA MET A 202 -4.53 8.83 10.05
C MET A 202 -3.92 10.24 9.98
N SER A 203 -3.93 10.87 8.81
CA SER A 203 -3.44 12.24 8.64
C SER A 203 -4.28 12.98 7.60
N ASP A 204 -4.54 14.25 7.87
CA ASP A 204 -5.09 15.22 6.94
C ASP A 204 -4.04 15.74 5.94
N GLN A 205 -2.75 15.51 6.20
CA GLN A 205 -1.66 15.92 5.32
C GLN A 205 -1.71 15.12 4.02
N SER A 206 -1.81 15.84 2.90
CA SER A 206 -1.66 15.30 1.55
C SER A 206 -0.29 14.63 1.44
N GLY A 207 -0.24 13.30 1.50
CA GLY A 207 1.01 12.56 1.36
C GLY A 207 1.46 11.73 2.56
N ARG A 208 0.54 11.22 3.39
CA ARG A 208 0.80 10.01 4.19
C ARG A 208 -0.09 8.86 3.68
N TYR A 209 0.48 7.67 3.64
CA TYR A 209 0.06 6.59 2.74
C TYR A 209 -0.58 5.45 3.53
N PRO A 210 -1.48 4.69 2.89
CA PRO A 210 -2.10 3.56 3.56
C PRO A 210 -1.05 2.56 4.00
N TYR A 211 -1.30 1.99 5.17
CA TYR A 211 -0.60 0.83 5.67
C TYR A 211 -1.09 -0.42 4.94
N LEU A 212 -0.19 -1.37 4.76
CA LEU A 212 -0.53 -2.67 4.20
C LEU A 212 0.09 -3.73 5.10
N TRP A 213 -0.77 -4.60 5.60
CA TRP A 213 -0.43 -5.71 6.47
C TRP A 213 -0.71 -7.02 5.75
N GLY A 214 0.12 -8.02 5.98
CA GLY A 214 -0.02 -9.35 5.44
C GLY A 214 0.11 -10.42 6.52
N VAL A 215 -0.56 -11.54 6.34
CA VAL A 215 -0.43 -12.74 7.17
C VAL A 215 0.11 -13.87 6.30
N SER A 216 1.19 -14.52 6.75
CA SER A 216 1.74 -15.69 6.06
C SER A 216 0.93 -16.95 6.35
N GLN A 217 1.10 -18.00 5.54
CA GLN A 217 0.48 -19.31 5.79
C GLN A 217 0.87 -19.96 7.13
N GLN A 218 1.96 -19.50 7.78
CA GLN A 218 2.36 -19.93 9.13
C GLN A 218 1.83 -19.01 10.24
N GLY A 219 0.97 -18.05 9.90
CA GLY A 219 0.38 -17.10 10.85
C GLY A 219 1.32 -16.01 11.35
N GLN A 220 2.41 -15.73 10.62
CA GLN A 220 3.29 -14.61 10.90
C GLN A 220 2.72 -13.32 10.31
N VAL A 221 2.89 -12.20 11.00
CA VAL A 221 2.41 -10.89 10.56
C VAL A 221 3.53 -10.08 9.94
N TRP A 222 3.23 -9.44 8.82
CA TRP A 222 4.17 -8.64 8.05
C TRP A 222 3.59 -7.26 7.74
N PHE A 223 4.43 -6.24 7.81
CA PHE A 223 4.12 -4.86 7.44
C PHE A 223 4.85 -4.47 6.17
N ARG A 224 4.17 -3.85 5.21
CA ARG A 224 4.79 -3.36 3.96
C ARG A 224 5.32 -1.95 4.15
N GLU A 225 6.62 -1.78 4.01
CA GLU A 225 7.28 -0.49 4.12
C GLU A 225 7.33 0.27 2.78
N GLY A 226 7.63 1.57 2.86
CA GLY A 226 7.99 2.40 1.70
C GLY A 226 6.85 2.74 0.75
N ILE A 227 5.59 2.52 1.14
CA ILE A 227 4.43 2.92 0.33
C ILE A 227 4.36 4.45 0.35
N HIS A 228 4.54 5.07 -0.82
CA HIS A 228 4.56 6.52 -1.04
C HIS A 228 3.81 6.88 -2.35
N PRO A 229 3.47 8.14 -2.70
CA PRO A 229 2.65 8.41 -3.87
C PRO A 229 3.47 8.23 -5.15
N ARG A 230 4.78 8.41 -5.04
CA ARG A 230 5.79 8.16 -6.07
C ARG A 230 6.31 6.73 -6.04
N VAL A 231 5.93 5.92 -5.05
CA VAL A 231 6.29 4.49 -4.92
C VAL A 231 5.08 3.73 -4.38
N PRO A 232 3.99 3.61 -5.16
CA PRO A 232 2.72 3.06 -4.69
C PRO A 232 2.80 1.57 -4.29
N GLU A 233 3.76 0.82 -4.83
CA GLU A 233 4.00 -0.60 -4.56
C GLU A 233 4.74 -0.88 -3.23
N GLY A 234 5.31 0.15 -2.60
CA GLY A 234 6.21 0.00 -1.44
C GLY A 234 7.58 -0.60 -1.79
N SER A 235 8.42 -0.83 -0.78
CA SER A 235 9.80 -1.31 -0.91
C SER A 235 10.00 -2.71 -0.34
N SER A 236 9.77 -2.90 0.96
CA SER A 236 10.14 -4.10 1.73
C SER A 236 8.99 -4.62 2.58
N TRP A 237 9.12 -5.86 3.07
CA TRP A 237 8.25 -6.40 4.11
C TRP A 237 9.07 -6.53 5.39
N GLU A 238 8.49 -6.10 6.49
CA GLU A 238 9.05 -6.18 7.84
C GLU A 238 8.19 -7.14 8.67
N GLU A 239 8.80 -8.10 9.36
CA GLU A 239 8.08 -9.02 10.25
C GLU A 239 7.72 -8.29 11.55
N VAL A 240 6.44 -8.33 11.94
CA VAL A 240 5.96 -7.79 13.22
C VAL A 240 5.62 -8.96 14.12
N GLU A 241 6.32 -9.06 15.24
CA GLU A 241 6.14 -10.16 16.18
C GLU A 241 4.70 -10.22 16.70
N VAL A 242 4.17 -11.43 16.73
CA VAL A 242 2.85 -11.78 17.26
C VAL A 242 3.00 -12.84 18.33
N PRO A 243 2.18 -12.80 19.40
CA PRO A 243 2.29 -13.78 20.46
C PRO A 243 1.85 -15.19 20.02
N ARG A 244 1.00 -15.29 18.98
CA ARG A 244 0.35 -16.51 18.49
C ARG A 244 0.05 -16.42 17.00
N GLU A 245 -0.19 -17.55 16.36
CA GLU A 245 -0.44 -17.66 14.93
C GLU A 245 -1.75 -16.96 14.51
N VAL A 246 -1.62 -15.96 13.64
CA VAL A 246 -2.73 -15.17 13.10
C VAL A 246 -3.32 -15.87 11.85
N VAL A 247 -4.64 -15.85 11.69
CA VAL A 247 -5.32 -16.31 10.47
C VAL A 247 -5.83 -15.16 9.61
N GLN A 248 -6.16 -14.02 10.22
CA GLN A 248 -6.68 -12.85 9.53
C GLN A 248 -6.26 -11.55 10.23
N LEU A 249 -6.02 -10.49 9.46
CA LEU A 249 -5.91 -9.11 9.92
C LEU A 249 -7.06 -8.26 9.36
N ALA A 250 -7.46 -7.27 10.15
CA ALA A 250 -8.38 -6.24 9.72
C ALA A 250 -7.86 -4.88 10.18
N ALA A 251 -7.39 -4.09 9.23
CA ALA A 251 -6.92 -2.73 9.42
C ALA A 251 -8.03 -1.74 9.06
N GLY A 252 -8.35 -0.84 9.98
CA GLY A 252 -9.30 0.24 9.74
C GLY A 252 -8.69 1.40 8.95
N PRO A 253 -9.52 2.39 8.54
CA PRO A 253 -9.05 3.63 7.94
C PRO A 253 -8.11 4.46 8.85
N SER A 254 -8.25 4.33 10.17
CA SER A 254 -7.46 5.06 11.18
C SER A 254 -6.39 4.16 11.81
N ASP A 255 -6.22 4.20 13.13
CA ASP A 255 -5.17 3.51 13.91
C ASP A 255 -5.63 2.16 14.48
N LEU A 256 -6.75 1.63 14.01
CA LEU A 256 -7.26 0.35 14.48
C LEU A 256 -6.74 -0.80 13.63
N LEU A 257 -6.16 -1.79 14.30
CA LEU A 257 -5.75 -3.06 13.69
C LEU A 257 -6.11 -4.21 14.63
N TRP A 258 -6.95 -5.11 14.13
CA TRP A 258 -7.36 -6.32 14.83
C TRP A 258 -6.81 -7.54 14.11
N ALA A 259 -6.51 -8.58 14.88
CA ALA A 259 -6.11 -9.88 14.39
C ALA A 259 -7.05 -10.95 14.92
N LEU A 260 -7.38 -11.91 14.06
CA LEU A 260 -8.03 -13.16 14.43
C LEU A 260 -6.97 -14.25 14.48
N LEU A 261 -6.91 -15.00 15.56
CA LEU A 261 -6.00 -16.13 15.76
C LEU A 261 -6.61 -17.44 15.23
N TRP A 262 -5.76 -18.45 15.04
CA TRP A 262 -6.19 -19.77 14.53
C TRP A 262 -7.21 -20.49 15.43
N ASP A 263 -7.17 -20.23 16.74
CA ASP A 263 -8.12 -20.75 17.72
C ASP A 263 -9.39 -19.89 17.85
N GLY A 264 -9.51 -18.81 17.07
CA GLY A 264 -10.66 -17.92 17.10
C GLY A 264 -10.59 -16.80 18.13
N ASN A 265 -9.50 -16.69 18.88
CA ASN A 265 -9.26 -15.57 19.79
C ASN A 265 -8.91 -14.28 19.03
N LEU A 266 -9.13 -13.14 19.66
CA LEU A 266 -8.97 -11.82 19.04
C LEU A 266 -7.82 -11.07 19.72
N LEU A 267 -6.94 -10.48 18.91
CA LEU A 267 -5.92 -9.55 19.37
C LEU A 267 -6.15 -8.17 18.76
N VAL A 268 -5.71 -7.15 19.48
CA VAL A 268 -5.66 -5.76 19.05
C VAL A 268 -4.23 -5.27 19.09
N ARG A 269 -3.77 -4.65 18.00
CA ARG A 269 -2.48 -3.95 18.00
C ARG A 269 -2.67 -2.57 18.63
N THR A 270 -1.80 -2.21 19.56
CA THR A 270 -1.80 -0.92 20.25
C THR A 270 -0.57 -0.09 19.89
N GLY A 271 -0.62 1.22 20.14
CA GLY A 271 0.48 2.14 19.89
C GLY A 271 0.70 2.51 18.42
N LEU A 272 -0.26 2.17 17.54
CA LEU A 272 -0.25 2.59 16.15
C LEU A 272 -0.40 4.10 16.07
N SER A 273 0.54 4.75 15.39
CA SER A 273 0.51 6.19 15.18
C SER A 273 1.23 6.55 13.89
N LEU A 274 1.16 7.83 13.53
CA LEU A 274 1.88 8.36 12.38
C LEU A 274 3.40 8.24 12.49
N ASP A 275 3.94 8.25 13.71
CA ASP A 275 5.37 8.12 13.98
C ASP A 275 5.77 6.67 14.32
N SER A 276 4.78 5.82 14.63
CA SER A 276 4.93 4.41 14.96
C SER A 276 3.92 3.57 14.15
N PRO A 277 4.14 3.40 12.84
CA PRO A 277 3.16 2.77 11.94
C PRO A 277 2.97 1.27 12.19
N THR A 278 3.92 0.62 12.86
CA THR A 278 3.82 -0.80 13.25
C THR A 278 3.29 -0.98 14.67
N GLY A 279 3.12 0.10 15.43
CA GLY A 279 2.65 0.05 16.81
C GLY A 279 3.63 -0.63 17.76
N THR A 280 3.22 -0.87 19.01
CA THR A 280 4.11 -1.32 20.09
C THR A 280 3.81 -2.74 20.57
N SER A 281 2.55 -3.09 20.82
CA SER A 281 2.20 -4.37 21.42
C SER A 281 0.84 -4.92 20.99
N TRP A 282 0.65 -6.22 21.18
CA TRP A 282 -0.62 -6.91 21.00
C TRP A 282 -1.32 -7.11 22.34
N VAL A 283 -2.63 -6.89 22.37
CA VAL A 283 -3.48 -7.09 23.55
C VAL A 283 -4.62 -8.01 23.18
N GLU A 284 -4.86 -9.04 23.99
CA GLU A 284 -5.99 -9.95 23.79
C GLU A 284 -7.30 -9.30 24.22
N VAL A 285 -8.36 -9.53 23.43
CA VAL A 285 -9.72 -9.04 23.71
C VAL A 285 -10.62 -10.23 24.02
N GLU A 286 -11.48 -10.05 25.02
CA GLU A 286 -12.42 -11.09 25.44
C GLU A 286 -13.37 -11.49 24.31
N SER A 287 -13.72 -12.77 24.22
CA SER A 287 -14.66 -13.29 23.22
C SER A 287 -16.09 -12.77 23.46
N PRO A 288 -16.95 -12.73 22.42
CA PRO A 288 -18.35 -12.31 22.57
C PRO A 288 -19.19 -13.16 23.53
N GLY A 289 -18.80 -14.42 23.74
CA GLY A 289 -19.41 -15.33 24.70
C GLY A 289 -18.43 -16.41 25.15
N MET A 290 -18.82 -17.18 26.17
CA MET A 290 -18.04 -18.35 26.61
C MET A 290 -17.97 -19.38 25.48
N GLU A 291 -16.76 -19.88 25.20
CA GLU A 291 -16.50 -20.90 24.16
C GLU A 291 -16.93 -20.48 22.73
N VAL A 292 -17.07 -19.18 22.47
CA VAL A 292 -17.39 -18.66 21.14
C VAL A 292 -16.11 -18.24 20.43
N GLU A 293 -15.78 -18.95 19.35
CA GLU A 293 -14.61 -18.69 18.52
C GLU A 293 -14.95 -17.77 17.34
N GLY A 294 -14.08 -16.80 17.07
CA GLY A 294 -14.17 -15.93 15.90
C GLY A 294 -13.93 -16.69 14.59
N LEU A 295 -14.66 -16.30 13.55
CA LEU A 295 -14.54 -16.77 12.17
C LEU A 295 -14.00 -15.67 11.24
N HIS A 296 -14.43 -14.43 11.47
CA HIS A 296 -14.02 -13.29 10.65
C HIS A 296 -14.05 -12.00 11.47
N VAL A 297 -13.13 -11.08 11.20
CA VAL A 297 -13.11 -9.74 11.81
C VAL A 297 -13.07 -8.66 10.73
N ALA A 298 -13.78 -7.56 10.94
CA ALA A 298 -13.70 -6.37 10.10
C ALA A 298 -13.68 -5.10 10.96
N VAL A 299 -12.91 -4.11 10.52
CA VAL A 299 -12.60 -2.90 11.28
C VAL A 299 -12.91 -1.68 10.43
N GLY A 300 -13.68 -0.75 10.99
CA GLY A 300 -13.95 0.58 10.42
C GLY A 300 -13.10 1.67 11.09
N VAL A 301 -13.57 2.91 11.03
CA VAL A 301 -12.91 4.08 11.67
C VAL A 301 -12.92 3.94 13.19
N SER A 302 -14.06 3.52 13.75
CA SER A 302 -14.27 3.41 15.20
C SER A 302 -15.18 2.24 15.58
N VAL A 303 -15.36 1.30 14.65
CA VAL A 303 -16.27 0.16 14.80
C VAL A 303 -15.54 -1.12 14.48
N VAL A 304 -15.91 -2.20 15.16
CA VAL A 304 -15.39 -3.53 14.90
C VAL A 304 -16.54 -4.51 14.86
N TRP A 305 -16.52 -5.35 13.84
CA TRP A 305 -17.51 -6.39 13.62
C TRP A 305 -16.80 -7.73 13.60
N VAL A 306 -17.40 -8.72 14.26
CA VAL A 306 -16.92 -10.09 14.29
C VAL A 306 -18.04 -11.02 13.88
N VAL A 307 -17.71 -11.98 13.03
CA VAL A 307 -18.53 -13.16 12.78
C VAL A 307 -17.91 -14.30 13.54
N THR A 308 -18.72 -15.10 14.22
CA THR A 308 -18.27 -16.26 14.99
C THR A 308 -18.53 -17.56 14.22
N LYS A 309 -17.91 -18.68 14.63
CA LYS A 309 -18.01 -19.97 13.91
C LYS A 309 -19.44 -20.54 13.86
N ASP A 310 -20.33 -20.06 14.72
CA ASP A 310 -21.77 -20.33 14.70
C ASP A 310 -22.57 -19.33 13.84
N PHE A 311 -21.90 -18.63 12.93
CA PHE A 311 -22.43 -17.64 11.98
C PHE A 311 -23.09 -16.40 12.60
N LYS A 312 -23.01 -16.22 13.92
CA LYS A 312 -23.56 -15.03 14.58
C LYS A 312 -22.69 -13.81 14.33
N VAL A 313 -23.35 -12.66 14.24
CA VAL A 313 -22.70 -11.36 14.06
C VAL A 313 -22.64 -10.60 15.38
N TRP A 314 -21.48 -10.01 15.65
CA TRP A 314 -21.21 -9.26 16.87
C TRP A 314 -20.61 -7.90 16.52
N PHE A 315 -21.12 -6.87 17.20
CA PHE A 315 -20.61 -5.51 17.12
C PHE A 315 -19.85 -5.18 18.41
N ARG A 316 -18.61 -4.71 18.30
CA ARG A 316 -17.82 -4.23 19.44
C ARG A 316 -18.10 -2.76 19.69
N ARG A 317 -18.62 -2.44 20.87
CA ARG A 317 -18.86 -1.05 21.28
C ARG A 317 -17.62 -0.41 21.90
N GLY A 318 -17.53 0.92 21.82
CA GLY A 318 -16.55 1.73 22.54
C GLY A 318 -15.12 1.69 21.99
N VAL A 319 -14.95 1.18 20.76
CA VAL A 319 -13.65 1.15 20.08
C VAL A 319 -13.30 2.55 19.56
N ASN A 320 -12.07 3.00 19.80
CA ASN A 320 -11.51 4.22 19.22
C ASN A 320 -9.99 4.23 19.43
N SER A 321 -9.30 5.26 18.93
CA SER A 321 -7.85 5.44 19.04
C SER A 321 -7.27 5.35 20.47
N HIS A 322 -8.02 5.81 21.48
CA HIS A 322 -7.59 5.77 22.88
C HIS A 322 -8.01 4.47 23.60
N ASN A 323 -9.02 3.78 23.07
CA ASN A 323 -9.52 2.51 23.60
C ASN A 323 -9.73 1.50 22.47
N PRO A 324 -8.64 0.98 21.86
CA PRO A 324 -8.75 0.13 20.69
C PRO A 324 -9.35 -1.25 21.02
N CYS A 325 -9.34 -1.67 22.30
CA CYS A 325 -9.98 -2.91 22.77
C CYS A 325 -11.52 -2.80 22.86
N GLY A 326 -12.09 -1.60 22.88
CA GLY A 326 -13.52 -1.41 23.11
C GLY A 326 -13.98 -1.69 24.53
N SER A 327 -15.28 -1.86 24.74
CA SER A 327 -15.90 -1.97 26.07
C SER A 327 -16.98 -3.04 26.19
N GLY A 328 -17.23 -3.82 25.13
CA GLY A 328 -18.15 -4.94 25.16
C GLY A 328 -18.67 -5.33 23.79
N TRP A 329 -19.37 -6.46 23.76
CA TRP A 329 -19.98 -7.02 22.57
C TRP A 329 -21.50 -6.85 22.58
N ILE A 330 -22.06 -6.61 21.40
CA ILE A 330 -23.51 -6.54 21.16
C ILE A 330 -23.83 -7.57 20.08
N SER A 331 -24.73 -8.50 20.37
CA SER A 331 -25.20 -9.46 19.37
C SER A 331 -26.10 -8.75 18.36
N ILE A 332 -25.82 -8.97 17.08
CA ILE A 332 -26.57 -8.42 15.97
C ILE A 332 -27.30 -9.57 15.28
N GLY A 333 -28.61 -9.42 15.11
CA GLY A 333 -29.43 -10.44 14.44
C GLY A 333 -29.00 -10.66 12.98
N GLY A 334 -29.15 -11.90 12.53
CA GLY A 334 -28.72 -12.38 11.21
C GLY A 334 -27.57 -13.38 11.31
N GLU A 335 -27.44 -14.23 10.29
CA GLU A 335 -26.41 -15.27 10.18
C GLU A 335 -25.54 -14.98 8.95
N MET A 336 -24.24 -14.78 9.17
CA MET A 336 -23.29 -14.34 8.15
C MET A 336 -22.06 -15.24 8.10
N LEU A 337 -21.45 -15.37 6.92
CA LEU A 337 -20.15 -16.01 6.71
C LEU A 337 -19.00 -15.02 6.87
N MET A 338 -19.20 -13.78 6.44
CA MET A 338 -18.20 -12.71 6.52
C MET A 338 -18.87 -11.35 6.52
N VAL A 339 -18.16 -10.36 7.05
CA VAL A 339 -18.56 -8.95 7.11
C VAL A 339 -17.40 -8.09 6.63
N ASN A 340 -17.68 -6.93 6.06
CA ASN A 340 -16.66 -5.95 5.71
C ASN A 340 -17.17 -4.54 5.99
N VAL A 341 -16.26 -3.64 6.39
CA VAL A 341 -16.60 -2.25 6.71
C VAL A 341 -15.93 -1.36 5.67
N GLY A 342 -16.75 -0.66 4.89
CA GLY A 342 -16.32 0.29 3.88
C GLY A 342 -16.16 1.71 4.44
N LEU A 343 -16.00 2.67 3.52
CA LEU A 343 -15.95 4.10 3.86
C LEU A 343 -17.21 4.54 4.64
N ASN A 344 -17.05 5.50 5.55
CA ASN A 344 -18.12 5.99 6.43
C ASN A 344 -18.77 4.89 7.28
N ASP A 345 -17.96 3.92 7.71
CA ASP A 345 -18.37 2.75 8.52
C ASP A 345 -19.51 1.92 7.92
N GLN A 346 -19.75 2.02 6.61
CA GLN A 346 -20.83 1.28 5.94
C GLN A 346 -20.53 -0.22 5.91
N VAL A 347 -21.46 -1.04 6.40
CA VAL A 347 -21.22 -2.47 6.61
C VAL A 347 -21.90 -3.32 5.54
N TRP A 348 -21.12 -4.23 4.97
CA TRP A 348 -21.54 -5.23 4.01
C TRP A 348 -21.29 -6.62 4.57
N ALA A 349 -22.08 -7.60 4.17
CA ALA A 349 -21.92 -8.98 4.63
C ALA A 349 -22.29 -9.98 3.54
N VAL A 350 -21.71 -11.18 3.64
CA VAL A 350 -22.17 -12.35 2.89
C VAL A 350 -22.88 -13.26 3.88
N GLY A 351 -24.16 -13.55 3.64
CA GLY A 351 -24.98 -14.43 4.47
C GLY A 351 -24.52 -15.89 4.41
N GLU A 352 -24.97 -16.70 5.38
CA GLU A 352 -24.82 -18.16 5.30
C GLU A 352 -25.40 -18.74 4.00
N ASP A 353 -26.48 -18.13 3.52
CA ASP A 353 -27.14 -18.42 2.25
C ASP A 353 -26.35 -17.97 1.00
N ARG A 354 -25.15 -17.39 1.19
CA ARG A 354 -24.28 -16.79 0.16
C ARG A 354 -24.88 -15.56 -0.52
N GLY A 355 -25.94 -14.97 0.04
CA GLY A 355 -26.50 -13.69 -0.38
C GLY A 355 -25.60 -12.52 0.03
N LEU A 356 -25.62 -11.43 -0.75
CA LEU A 356 -24.96 -10.18 -0.39
C LEU A 356 -25.94 -9.29 0.39
N TYR A 357 -25.50 -8.78 1.54
CA TYR A 357 -26.30 -7.94 2.42
C TYR A 357 -25.61 -6.61 2.71
N PHE A 358 -26.42 -5.59 2.92
CA PHE A 358 -26.00 -4.26 3.38
C PHE A 358 -26.69 -3.93 4.71
N ARG A 359 -25.94 -3.38 5.65
CA ARG A 359 -26.48 -2.95 6.95
C ARG A 359 -27.09 -1.55 6.82
N MET A 360 -28.41 -1.46 6.91
CA MET A 360 -29.11 -0.17 6.87
C MET A 360 -29.01 0.58 8.20
N GLY A 361 -29.06 1.92 8.13
CA GLY A 361 -29.15 2.78 9.30
C GLY A 361 -27.84 3.04 10.02
N VAL A 362 -26.70 2.57 9.48
CA VAL A 362 -25.38 2.84 10.05
C VAL A 362 -25.05 4.33 9.89
N THR A 363 -24.95 5.01 11.02
CA THR A 363 -24.62 6.44 11.12
C THR A 363 -23.67 6.69 12.29
N PRO A 364 -22.99 7.84 12.38
CA PRO A 364 -22.14 8.14 13.55
C PRO A 364 -22.88 8.11 14.89
N SER A 365 -24.17 8.43 14.91
CA SER A 365 -25.02 8.34 16.11
C SER A 365 -25.59 6.94 16.37
N GLU A 366 -25.68 6.10 15.34
CA GLU A 366 -26.19 4.73 15.41
C GLU A 366 -25.23 3.79 14.65
N PRO A 367 -24.05 3.50 15.22
CA PRO A 367 -22.98 2.78 14.51
C PRO A 367 -23.32 1.30 14.27
N SER A 368 -24.29 0.75 15.02
CA SER A 368 -24.73 -0.64 14.86
C SER A 368 -25.73 -0.82 13.70
N GLY A 369 -26.38 0.26 13.28
CA GLY A 369 -27.46 0.24 12.32
C GLY A 369 -28.65 -0.63 12.74
N ASN A 370 -29.67 -0.68 11.89
CA ASN A 370 -31.01 -1.14 12.28
C ASN A 370 -31.42 -2.48 11.67
N GLY A 371 -30.78 -2.92 10.60
CA GLY A 371 -31.14 -4.19 9.95
C GLY A 371 -30.33 -4.51 8.69
N TRP A 372 -30.48 -5.73 8.20
CA TRP A 372 -29.85 -6.20 6.96
C TRP A 372 -30.83 -6.11 5.80
N ILE A 373 -30.36 -5.63 4.65
CA ILE A 373 -31.10 -5.72 3.38
C ILE A 373 -30.32 -6.54 2.36
N PRO A 374 -30.97 -7.43 1.61
CA PRO A 374 -30.33 -8.12 0.50
C PRO A 374 -30.04 -7.12 -0.62
N VAL A 375 -28.86 -7.24 -1.23
CA VAL A 375 -28.42 -6.41 -2.35
C VAL A 375 -28.19 -7.31 -3.56
N SER A 376 -28.63 -6.84 -4.73
CA SER A 376 -28.33 -7.47 -6.01
C SER A 376 -27.92 -6.39 -7.01
N ALA A 377 -27.03 -6.75 -7.93
CA ALA A 377 -26.64 -5.90 -9.04
C ALA A 377 -26.50 -6.77 -10.30
N GLN A 378 -26.77 -6.18 -11.46
CA GLN A 378 -26.72 -6.92 -12.72
C GLN A 378 -25.26 -7.21 -13.12
N TRP A 379 -25.08 -8.28 -13.88
CA TRP A 379 -23.82 -8.65 -14.49
C TRP A 379 -23.76 -8.15 -15.94
N GLY A 380 -22.66 -7.52 -16.39
CA GLY A 380 -22.46 -7.21 -17.82
C GLY A 380 -21.41 -6.13 -18.12
N ASN A 381 -20.96 -6.08 -19.37
CA ASN A 381 -20.00 -5.08 -19.86
C ASN A 381 -20.72 -3.78 -20.28
N SER A 382 -20.17 -2.62 -19.94
CA SER A 382 -20.65 -1.30 -20.37
C SER A 382 -20.44 -0.98 -21.86
N ARG A 383 -20.11 -1.96 -22.71
CA ARG A 383 -19.90 -1.78 -24.16
C ARG A 383 -21.12 -2.14 -25.02
N GLU A 384 -22.32 -1.77 -24.60
CA GLU A 384 -23.39 -1.57 -25.58
C GLU A 384 -23.17 -0.22 -26.25
N LEU A 385 -22.50 -0.24 -27.41
CA LEU A 385 -22.63 0.81 -28.42
C LEU A 385 -24.12 0.97 -28.69
N VAL A 386 -24.73 2.00 -28.10
CA VAL A 386 -26.02 2.51 -28.55
C VAL A 386 -25.80 3.01 -29.96
N LEU A 387 -26.04 2.16 -30.95
CA LEU A 387 -26.20 2.60 -32.34
C LEU A 387 -27.28 3.68 -32.33
N PRO A 388 -27.04 4.87 -32.88
CA PRO A 388 -28.09 5.87 -33.01
C PRO A 388 -29.20 5.24 -33.85
N ARG A 389 -30.40 5.16 -33.27
CA ARG A 389 -31.60 4.85 -34.04
C ARG A 389 -31.74 5.96 -35.07
N CYS A 390 -31.51 5.64 -36.35
CA CYS A 390 -32.01 6.45 -37.45
C CYS A 390 -33.53 6.52 -37.30
N VAL A 391 -34.05 7.73 -37.13
CA VAL A 391 -35.41 8.10 -37.51
C VAL A 391 -35.27 9.26 -38.48
#